data_AF-A0A523NL69-F1
#
_entry.id   AF-A0A523NL69-F1
#
_cell.length_a   1.000
_cell.length_b   1.000
_cell.length_c   1.000
_cell.angle_alpha   90.00
_cell.angle_beta   90.00
_cell.angle_gamma   90.00
#
_symmetry.space_group_name_H-M   'P 1'
#
loop_
_entity.id
_entity.type
_entity.pdbx_description
1 polymer ?
#
loop_
_entity_poly.entity_id
_entity_poly.type
_entity_poly.pdbx_seq_one_letter_code
_entity_poly.pdbx_strand_id
1 'polypeptide(L)' 'MTVRVAMWSGPRNISTALMRSWGNRPDTIVCDEPLYAHYLAVTKRDHPGAAEVIAHHETDPDKVIAWLTAT' A
#
# COMPACT_ATOMS: atom_id res chain seq x y z
N MET A 1 11.05 5.46 -19.32
CA MET A 1 10.34 6.45 -18.48
C MET A 1 9.26 5.70 -17.72
N THR A 2 9.22 5.81 -16.39
CA THR A 2 8.28 5.05 -15.55
C THR A 2 7.03 5.88 -15.29
N VAL A 3 5.84 5.30 -15.52
CA VAL A 3 4.55 5.92 -15.17
C VAL A 3 4.13 5.44 -13.78
N ARG A 4 3.85 6.37 -12.88
CA ARG A 4 3.34 6.08 -11.53
C ARG A 4 1.86 6.39 -11.48
N VAL A 5 1.06 5.42 -11.05
CA VAL A 5 -0.39 5.57 -10.88
C VAL A 5 -0.69 5.42 -9.38
N ALA A 6 -1.07 6.52 -8.75
CA ALA A 6 -1.58 6.49 -7.38
C ALA A 6 -3.11 6.32 -7.43
N MET A 7 -3.63 5.30 -6.76
CA MET A 7 -5.03 4.92 -6.80
C MET A 7 -5.60 4.83 -5.38
N TRP A 8 -6.80 5.37 -5.19
CA TRP A 8 -7.55 5.25 -3.95
C TRP A 8 -8.91 4.63 -4.24
N SER A 9 -9.31 3.69 -3.38
CA SER A 9 -10.59 3.01 -3.48
C SER A 9 -11.13 2.73 -2.09
N GLY A 10 -12.44 2.84 -1.93
CA GLY A 10 -13.12 2.35 -0.74
C GLY A 10 -13.23 0.82 -0.72
N PRO A 11 -13.62 0.23 0.42
CA PRO A 11 -13.94 -1.20 0.52
C PRO A 11 -15.02 -1.60 -0.47
N ARG A 12 -14.92 -2.84 -1.01
CA ARG A 12 -15.92 -3.42 -1.94
C ARG A 12 -16.07 -2.69 -3.28
N ASN A 13 -15.02 -2.01 -3.74
CA ASN A 13 -15.01 -1.25 -4.99
C ASN A 13 -13.98 -1.76 -6.01
N ILE A 14 -13.88 -3.09 -6.17
CA ILE A 14 -13.14 -3.77 -7.25
C ILE A 14 -11.60 -3.55 -7.22
N SER A 15 -11.05 -2.82 -6.23
CA SER A 15 -9.61 -2.54 -6.11
C SER A 15 -8.72 -3.79 -6.21
N THR A 16 -9.10 -4.89 -5.54
CA THR A 16 -8.37 -6.16 -5.60
C THR A 16 -8.32 -6.75 -7.01
N ALA A 17 -9.44 -6.71 -7.75
CA ALA A 17 -9.49 -7.23 -9.11
C ALA A 17 -8.61 -6.38 -10.04
N LEU A 18 -8.70 -5.05 -9.89
CA LEU A 18 -7.88 -4.10 -10.63
C LEU A 18 -6.38 -4.33 -10.35
N MET A 19 -5.97 -4.42 -9.09
CA MET A 19 -4.59 -4.73 -8.70
C MET A 19 -4.08 -6.04 -9.31
N ARG A 20 -4.91 -7.10 -9.30
CA ARG A 20 -4.56 -8.38 -9.94
C ARG A 20 -4.40 -8.25 -11.46
N SER A 21 -5.26 -7.47 -12.12
CA SER A 21 -5.14 -7.22 -13.57
C SER A 21 -3.82 -6.54 -13.93
N TRP A 22 -3.38 -5.57 -13.14
CA TRP A 22 -2.06 -4.94 -13.32
C TRP A 22 -0.93 -5.91 -12.98
N GLY A 23 -0.96 -6.54 -11.79
CA GLY A 23 0.11 -7.43 -11.33
C GLY A 23 0.35 -8.68 -12.19
N ASN A 24 -0.61 -9.07 -13.04
CA ASN A 24 -0.43 -10.13 -14.02
C ASN A 24 0.37 -9.70 -15.27
N ARG A 25 0.73 -8.43 -15.39
CA ARG A 25 1.53 -7.92 -16.50
C ARG A 25 3.01 -7.83 -16.12
N PRO A 26 3.92 -8.30 -16.98
CA PRO A 26 5.36 -8.32 -16.67
C PRO A 26 6.01 -6.92 -16.68
N ASP A 27 5.33 -5.91 -17.23
CA ASP A 27 5.82 -4.54 -17.34
C ASP A 27 5.39 -3.63 -16.17
N THR A 28 4.82 -4.21 -15.10
CA THR A 28 4.26 -3.44 -13.99
C THR A 28 4.70 -3.97 -12.64
N ILE A 29 4.69 -3.08 -11.64
CA ILE A 29 4.84 -3.41 -10.23
C ILE A 29 3.63 -2.82 -9.51
N VAL A 30 2.99 -3.61 -8.66
CA VAL A 30 1.82 -3.19 -7.86
C VAL A 30 2.21 -3.21 -6.39
N CYS A 31 1.83 -2.16 -5.67
CA CYS A 31 1.97 -2.08 -4.22
C CYS A 31 0.56 -1.95 -3.60
N ASP A 32 0.25 -2.81 -2.64
CA ASP A 32 -1.03 -2.84 -1.95
C ASP A 32 -0.93 -2.08 -0.61
N GLU A 33 -1.86 -1.16 -0.38
CA GLU A 33 -2.02 -0.36 0.85
C GLU A 33 -0.70 0.04 1.55
N PRO A 34 0.24 0.74 0.88
CA PRO A 34 1.60 0.99 1.40
C PRO A 34 1.66 1.77 2.73
N LEU A 35 0.62 2.53 3.04
CA LEU A 35 0.53 3.37 4.25
C LEU A 35 -0.25 2.70 5.39
N TYR A 36 -0.61 1.42 5.27
CA TYR A 36 -1.47 0.76 6.25
C TYR A 36 -0.81 0.58 7.62
N ALA A 37 0.48 0.26 7.64
CA ALA A 37 1.24 0.14 8.89
C ALA A 37 1.32 1.48 9.65
N HIS A 38 1.57 2.58 8.93
CA HIS A 38 1.48 3.93 9.48
C HIS A 38 0.09 4.22 10.05
N TYR A 39 -0.97 3.94 9.28
CA TYR A 39 -2.35 4.13 9.71
C TYR A 39 -2.66 3.38 11.01
N LEU A 40 -2.28 2.10 11.12
CA LEU A 40 -2.50 1.29 12.32
C LEU A 40 -1.69 1.81 13.51
N ALA A 41 -0.43 2.19 13.29
CA ALA A 41 0.45 2.72 14.35
C ALA A 41 -0.09 4.03 14.96
N VAL A 42 -0.59 4.94 14.11
CA VAL A 42 -1.13 6.23 14.55
C VAL A 42 -2.50 6.08 15.18
N THR A 43 -3.41 5.35 14.54
CA THR A 43 -4.81 5.27 14.99
C THR A 43 -5.01 4.33 16.16
N LYS A 44 -4.10 3.35 16.37
CA LYS A 44 -4.21 2.30 17.39
C LYS A 44 -5.56 1.57 17.35
N ARG A 45 -6.15 1.49 16.16
CA ARG A 45 -7.43 0.84 15.95
C ARG A 45 -7.29 -0.65 16.30
N ASP A 46 -8.30 -1.18 17.00
CA ASP A 46 -8.36 -2.62 17.26
C ASP A 46 -8.59 -3.37 15.94
N HIS A 47 -7.50 -3.92 15.41
CA HIS A 47 -7.47 -4.65 14.15
C HIS A 47 -6.71 -5.96 14.34
N PRO A 48 -7.27 -7.11 13.93
CA PRO A 48 -6.58 -8.40 14.00
C PRO A 48 -5.22 -8.35 13.32
N GLY A 49 -4.16 -8.76 14.01
CA GLY A 49 -2.81 -8.76 13.46
C GLY A 49 -2.16 -7.38 13.30
N ALA A 50 -2.72 -6.31 13.87
CA ALA A 50 -2.14 -4.96 13.75
C ALA A 50 -0.67 -4.90 14.20
N ALA A 51 -0.35 -5.55 15.32
CA ALA A 51 1.03 -5.61 15.82
C ALA A 51 1.97 -6.30 14.83
N GLU A 52 1.52 -7.35 14.15
CA GLU A 52 2.30 -8.08 13.15
C GLU A 52 2.56 -7.20 11.92
N VAL A 53 1.53 -6.50 11.43
CA VAL A 53 1.65 -5.56 10.30
C VAL A 53 2.61 -4.42 10.63
N ILE A 54 2.45 -3.80 11.80
CA ILE A 54 3.32 -2.72 12.26
C ILE A 54 4.78 -3.19 12.41
N ALA A 55 5.01 -4.43 12.87
CA ALA A 55 6.36 -4.97 13.02
C ALA A 55 7.02 -5.33 11.68
N HIS A 56 6.24 -5.74 10.67
CA HIS A 56 6.79 -6.17 9.37
C HIS A 56 6.99 -5.03 8.37
N HIS A 57 6.27 -3.92 8.52
CA HIS A 57 6.23 -2.86 7.52
C HIS A 57 6.75 -1.51 8.07
N GLU A 58 7.21 -0.64 7.17
CA GLU A 58 7.66 0.72 7.54
C GLU A 58 6.46 1.56 8.02
N THR A 59 6.65 2.27 9.14
CA THR A 59 5.61 3.09 9.78
C THR A 59 5.84 4.58 9.61
N ASP A 60 7.03 4.98 9.16
CA ASP A 60 7.35 6.34 8.76
C ASP A 60 6.76 6.61 7.36
N PRO A 61 5.73 7.48 7.25
CA PRO A 61 5.05 7.71 5.99
C PRO A 61 5.96 8.41 4.98
N ASP A 62 6.92 9.21 5.42
CA ASP A 62 7.81 9.95 4.52
C ASP A 62 8.77 9.01 3.81
N LYS A 63 9.28 7.98 4.51
CA LYS A 63 10.10 6.93 3.88
C LYS A 63 9.32 6.11 2.87
N VAL A 64 8.06 5.77 3.17
CA VAL A 64 7.19 5.03 2.24
C VAL A 64 6.90 5.87 1.00
N ILE A 65 6.57 7.15 1.15
CA ILE A 65 6.33 8.07 0.03
C ILE A 65 7.59 8.27 -0.80
N ALA A 66 8.75 8.43 -0.17
CA ALA A 66 10.02 8.53 -0.86
C ALA A 66 10.30 7.27 -1.70
N TRP A 67 10.08 6.08 -1.15
CA TRP A 67 10.22 4.82 -1.89
C TRP A 67 9.27 4.73 -3.10
N LEU A 68 8.00 5.14 -2.95
CA LEU A 68 7.01 5.09 -4.04
C LEU A 68 7.32 6.08 -5.19
N THR A 69 7.95 7.21 -4.87
CA THR A 69 8.14 8.34 -5.79
C THR A 69 9.57 8.49 -6.32
N ALA A 70 10.55 7.82 -5.71
CA ALA A 70 11.96 7.89 -6.10
C ALA A 70 12.15 7.57 -7.58
N THR A 71 12.89 8.42 -8.30
CA THR A 71 13.07 8.39 -9.76
C THR A 71 14.10 7.38 -10.21
#